data_AF-A0A6G3QL67-F1
#
_entry.id   AF-A0A6G3QL67-F1
#
_cell.length_a   1.000
_cell.length_b   1.000
_cell.length_c   1.000
_cell.angle_alpha   90.00
_cell.angle_beta   90.00
_cell.angle_gamma   90.00
#
_symmetry.space_group_name_H-M   'P 1'
#
loop_
_entity.id
_entity.type
_entity.pdbx_description
1 polymer ?
#
loop_
_entity_poly.entity_id
_entity_poly.type
_entity_poly.pdbx_seq_one_letter_code
_entity_poly.pdbx_strand_id
1 'polypeptide(L)'
;MRVGVGLRWLLAAAMCAGLLAVAVVTISGGDSAAQPPRGNANSAAEQGQERPPKPTAAQLDVLHRAEQLLIRDCMADKGFRYWPAPRLPAPDYREFPYGIDDKTWAARHGYGRDIERRAERNWKDSEEKHYLDSLPKARYEVYGDALFGPSGGGNRLKATPPMGGILSHSEKGCAAASWQSLYGDARAWYRSIQVVNGLPGMRVGRVAEDPAFRSVLAKWRDCMKRRGHVAENPPALRDIRLRDTARGAQAKDVRAAVDEAECSRATGLSPTAQRLDRHYSDVLYGEYRAAYDTARRMQLNALPKARGVVGRN
;
A
#
# COMPACT_ATOMS: atom_id res chain seq x y z
N MET A 1 -13.81 8.97 9.23
CA MET A 1 -13.35 8.09 8.13
C MET A 1 -12.37 7.07 8.68
N ARG A 2 -12.81 5.83 8.93
CA ARG A 2 -11.89 4.73 9.26
C ARG A 2 -11.33 4.24 7.94
N VAL A 3 -10.02 4.35 7.81
CA VAL A 3 -9.25 3.85 6.68
C VAL A 3 -9.59 2.38 6.45
N GLY A 4 -9.97 2.02 5.23
CA GLY A 4 -10.38 0.66 4.86
C GLY A 4 -9.37 -0.39 5.29
N VAL A 5 -9.84 -1.58 5.67
CA VAL A 5 -9.01 -2.69 6.20
C VAL A 5 -7.89 -3.10 5.23
N GLY A 6 -8.01 -2.83 3.94
CA GLY A 6 -6.90 -2.97 2.97
C GLY A 6 -5.68 -2.09 3.28
N LEU A 7 -5.90 -0.86 3.75
CA LEU A 7 -4.79 -0.02 4.24
C LEU A 7 -4.29 -0.48 5.61
N ARG A 8 -5.06 -1.24 6.41
CA ARG A 8 -4.55 -1.82 7.66
C ARG A 8 -3.48 -2.89 7.43
N TRP A 9 -3.38 -3.47 6.23
CA TRP A 9 -2.35 -4.47 5.89
C TRP A 9 -1.13 -3.84 5.21
N LEU A 10 -1.31 -2.83 4.36
CA LEU A 10 -0.20 -1.94 3.95
C LEU A 10 0.39 -1.19 5.15
N LEU A 11 -0.47 -0.87 6.12
CA LEU A 11 -0.07 -0.37 7.41
C LEU A 11 0.30 -1.50 8.39
N ALA A 12 0.03 -2.79 8.21
CA ALA A 12 0.53 -3.81 9.15
C ALA A 12 2.04 -4.05 8.95
N ALA A 13 2.54 -3.80 7.74
CA ALA A 13 3.98 -3.62 7.50
C ALA A 13 4.51 -2.26 8.04
N ALA A 14 3.64 -1.35 8.51
CA ALA A 14 3.99 0.01 8.96
C ALA A 14 3.33 0.50 10.28
N MET A 15 2.66 -0.35 11.05
CA MET A 15 1.89 -0.02 12.27
C MET A 15 2.22 -1.04 13.36
N CYS A 16 3.49 -0.97 13.77
CA CYS A 16 3.82 -1.02 15.20
C CYS A 16 4.35 0.34 15.69
N ALA A 17 3.98 1.45 15.03
CA ALA A 17 4.33 2.79 15.47
C ALA A 17 3.22 3.38 16.35
N GLY A 18 3.51 3.47 17.65
CA GLY A 18 2.62 4.00 18.67
C GLY A 18 2.41 5.52 18.60
N LEU A 19 1.25 5.90 19.12
CA LEU A 19 0.93 7.09 19.92
C LEU A 19 1.25 8.49 19.35
N LEU A 20 0.15 9.20 19.09
CA LEU A 20 0.01 10.64 18.88
C LEU A 20 0.76 11.48 19.92
N ALA A 21 1.57 12.43 19.45
CA ALA A 21 1.90 13.64 20.20
C ALA A 21 1.45 14.85 19.38
N VAL A 22 0.57 15.65 19.99
CA VAL A 22 0.01 16.90 19.47
C VAL A 22 1.12 17.96 19.45
N ALA A 23 1.32 18.63 18.31
CA ALA A 23 2.17 19.82 18.23
C ALA A 23 1.29 21.05 17.97
N VAL A 24 1.39 22.01 18.90
CA VAL A 24 0.75 23.33 18.87
C VAL A 24 1.32 24.15 17.71
N VAL A 25 0.45 24.74 16.90
CA VAL A 25 0.82 25.70 15.84
C VAL A 25 0.76 27.11 16.44
N THR A 26 1.89 27.80 16.48
CA THR A 26 1.93 29.26 16.60
C THR A 26 2.10 29.86 15.20
N ILE A 27 1.17 30.73 14.81
CA ILE A 27 1.23 31.48 13.55
C ILE A 27 1.91 32.82 13.84
N SER A 28 3.10 33.03 13.31
CA SER A 28 3.64 34.39 13.12
C SER A 28 3.82 34.63 11.64
N GLY A 29 3.02 35.57 11.12
CA GLY A 29 3.07 36.03 9.74
C GLY A 29 4.30 36.88 9.46
N GLY A 30 4.85 36.70 8.26
CA GLY A 30 5.90 37.53 7.70
C GLY A 30 5.89 37.36 6.19
N ASP A 31 5.38 38.37 5.50
CA ASP A 31 5.38 38.50 4.04
C ASP A 31 6.81 38.57 3.49
N SER A 32 7.11 37.75 2.50
CA SER A 32 8.23 37.98 1.60
C SER A 32 7.88 37.44 0.22
N ALA A 33 7.78 38.37 -0.73
CA ALA A 33 7.43 38.15 -2.12
C ALA A 33 8.40 37.17 -2.78
N ALA A 34 7.87 36.07 -3.32
CA ALA A 34 8.62 35.06 -4.03
C ALA A 34 8.90 35.49 -5.48
N GLN A 35 10.19 35.60 -5.81
CA GLN A 35 10.68 35.75 -7.19
C GLN A 35 10.53 34.42 -7.95
N PRO A 36 10.14 34.42 -9.24
CA PRO A 36 9.99 33.19 -10.00
C PRO A 36 11.35 32.52 -10.25
N PRO A 37 11.47 31.18 -10.10
CA PRO A 37 12.72 30.49 -10.34
C PRO A 37 13.08 30.51 -11.83
N ARG A 38 14.31 30.95 -12.13
CA ARG A 38 14.93 30.81 -13.45
C ARG A 38 15.04 29.32 -13.79
N GLY A 39 14.47 28.93 -14.92
CA GLY A 39 14.51 27.54 -15.40
C GLY A 39 15.94 27.06 -15.59
N ASN A 40 16.30 25.99 -14.88
CA ASN A 40 17.59 25.31 -15.05
C ASN A 40 17.62 24.58 -16.41
N ALA A 41 18.72 24.77 -17.12
CA ALA A 41 19.06 24.11 -18.40
C ALA A 41 19.31 22.58 -18.29
N ASN A 42 18.80 21.91 -17.25
CA ASN A 42 18.84 20.45 -17.11
C ASN A 42 17.63 19.75 -17.75
N SER A 43 16.63 20.48 -18.21
CA SER A 43 15.39 19.91 -18.78
C SER A 43 15.55 19.25 -20.16
N ALA A 44 16.70 19.41 -20.83
CA ALA A 44 16.94 18.82 -22.15
C ALA A 44 17.53 17.40 -22.08
N ALA A 45 18.27 17.06 -21.01
CA ALA A 45 18.91 15.74 -20.87
C ALA A 45 17.93 14.65 -20.37
N GLU A 46 16.83 15.03 -19.71
CA GLU A 46 15.82 14.09 -19.19
C GLU A 46 14.76 13.70 -20.23
N GLN A 47 14.65 14.41 -21.35
CA GLN A 47 13.62 14.17 -22.38
C GLN A 47 13.91 12.99 -23.32
N GLY A 48 15.13 12.42 -23.25
CA GLY A 48 15.54 11.27 -24.09
C GLY A 48 15.62 9.93 -23.37
N GLN A 49 15.32 9.86 -22.07
CA GLN A 49 15.45 8.62 -21.31
C GLN A 49 14.15 7.79 -21.33
N GLU A 50 14.23 6.58 -21.86
CA GLU A 50 13.11 5.65 -21.95
C GLU A 50 12.55 5.33 -20.55
N ARG A 51 11.21 5.28 -20.43
CA ARG A 51 10.50 4.92 -19.19
C ARG A 51 11.00 3.55 -18.71
N PRO A 52 11.64 3.43 -17.53
CA PRO A 52 12.05 2.15 -17.02
C PRO A 52 10.86 1.19 -16.94
N PRO A 53 11.01 -0.07 -17.39
CA PRO A 53 9.92 -1.03 -17.37
C PRO A 53 9.44 -1.25 -15.93
N LYS A 54 8.14 -1.50 -15.78
CA LYS A 54 7.57 -1.85 -14.47
C LYS A 54 8.04 -3.27 -14.11
N PRO A 55 8.57 -3.52 -12.89
CA PRO A 55 8.81 -4.88 -12.42
C PRO A 55 7.53 -5.73 -12.46
N THR A 56 7.67 -6.96 -12.93
CA THR A 56 6.59 -7.97 -12.93
C THR A 56 6.21 -8.37 -11.50
N ALA A 57 5.05 -8.99 -11.32
CA ALA A 57 4.63 -9.50 -10.01
C ALA A 57 5.65 -10.47 -9.40
N ALA A 58 6.18 -11.40 -10.20
CA ALA A 58 7.21 -12.35 -9.76
C ALA A 58 8.53 -11.65 -9.36
N GLN A 59 8.93 -10.60 -10.08
CA GLN A 59 10.09 -9.78 -9.70
C GLN A 59 9.87 -9.05 -8.38
N LEU A 60 8.67 -8.51 -8.15
CA LEU A 60 8.31 -7.89 -6.87
C LEU A 60 8.28 -8.91 -5.73
N ASP A 61 7.84 -10.14 -5.96
CA ASP A 61 7.89 -11.22 -4.98
C ASP A 61 9.33 -11.58 -4.60
N VAL A 62 10.23 -11.67 -5.58
CA VAL A 62 11.66 -11.91 -5.33
C VAL A 62 12.30 -10.78 -4.53
N LEU A 63 12.02 -9.52 -4.89
CA LEU A 63 12.53 -8.35 -4.15
C LEU A 63 12.02 -8.34 -2.70
N HIS A 64 10.71 -8.52 -2.50
CA HIS A 64 10.11 -8.56 -1.18
C HIS A 64 10.67 -9.70 -0.33
N ARG A 65 10.79 -10.91 -0.91
CA ARG A 65 11.36 -12.06 -0.19
C ARG A 65 12.82 -11.81 0.21
N ALA A 66 13.62 -11.22 -0.67
CA ALA A 66 15.00 -10.87 -0.35
C ALA A 66 15.09 -9.85 0.79
N GLU A 67 14.24 -8.83 0.78
CA GLU A 67 14.15 -7.84 1.87
C GLU A 67 13.81 -8.51 3.20
N GLN A 68 12.81 -9.38 3.23
CA GLN A 68 12.39 -10.10 4.44
C GLN A 68 13.47 -11.05 4.99
N LEU A 69 14.24 -11.71 4.11
CA LEU A 69 15.37 -12.56 4.52
C LEU A 69 16.53 -11.72 5.09
N LEU A 70 16.84 -10.57 4.50
CA LEU A 70 17.85 -9.65 5.04
C LEU A 70 17.44 -9.09 6.40
N ILE A 71 16.14 -8.79 6.59
CA ILE A 71 15.61 -8.39 7.90
C ILE A 71 15.75 -9.54 8.89
N ARG A 72 15.37 -10.76 8.51
CA ARG A 72 15.52 -11.96 9.35
C ARG A 72 16.95 -12.12 9.86
N ASP A 73 17.92 -12.05 8.96
CA ASP A 73 19.33 -12.26 9.30
C ASP A 73 19.83 -11.16 10.25
N CYS A 74 19.50 -9.90 9.98
CA CYS A 74 19.82 -8.79 10.88
C CYS A 74 19.16 -8.92 12.25
N MET A 75 17.90 -9.39 12.32
CA MET A 75 17.20 -9.60 13.59
C MET A 75 17.83 -10.75 14.37
N ALA A 76 18.28 -11.81 13.71
CA ALA A 76 19.01 -12.92 14.32
C ALA A 76 20.32 -12.42 14.94
N ASP A 77 21.09 -11.58 14.24
CA ASP A 77 22.30 -10.94 14.76
C ASP A 77 22.03 -10.03 15.98
N LYS A 78 20.81 -9.53 16.12
CA LYS A 78 20.34 -8.72 17.26
C LYS A 78 19.75 -9.59 18.40
N GLY A 79 19.80 -10.91 18.26
CA GLY A 79 19.28 -11.87 19.24
C GLY A 79 17.75 -11.95 19.25
N PHE A 80 17.11 -11.76 18.10
CA PHE A 80 15.68 -11.88 17.90
C PHE A 80 15.33 -12.87 16.80
N ARG A 81 14.22 -13.58 16.97
CA ARG A 81 13.63 -14.38 15.89
C ARG A 81 12.71 -13.49 15.06
N TYR A 82 12.70 -13.71 13.75
CA TYR A 82 11.87 -12.98 12.79
C TYR A 82 11.35 -13.94 11.74
N TRP A 83 10.07 -13.84 11.40
CA TRP A 83 9.43 -14.69 10.40
C TRP A 83 9.17 -13.86 9.14
N PRO A 84 9.84 -14.16 8.01
CA PRO A 84 9.60 -13.50 6.73
C PRO A 84 8.12 -13.53 6.32
N ALA A 85 7.50 -12.36 6.18
CA ALA A 85 6.12 -12.23 5.76
C ALA A 85 5.99 -12.28 4.22
N PRO A 86 4.95 -12.91 3.67
CA PRO A 86 4.67 -12.85 2.24
C PRO A 86 4.25 -11.43 1.81
N ARG A 87 4.47 -11.08 0.54
CA ARG A 87 4.04 -9.78 0.00
C ARG A 87 2.52 -9.60 0.01
N LEU A 88 1.79 -10.69 -0.19
CA LEU A 88 0.33 -10.74 -0.09
C LEU A 88 -0.09 -11.55 1.13
N PRO A 89 -1.10 -11.11 1.90
CA PRO A 89 -1.49 -11.77 3.14
C PRO A 89 -2.14 -13.14 2.91
N ALA A 90 -2.67 -13.39 1.71
CA ALA A 90 -3.23 -14.66 1.30
C ALA A 90 -3.17 -14.81 -0.23
N PRO A 91 -3.12 -16.04 -0.77
CA PRO A 91 -3.09 -16.27 -2.23
C PRO A 91 -4.27 -15.66 -3.00
N ASP A 92 -5.47 -15.70 -2.41
CA ASP A 92 -6.70 -15.18 -3.04
C ASP A 92 -6.95 -13.69 -2.76
N TYR A 93 -6.03 -13.01 -2.07
CA TYR A 93 -6.18 -11.59 -1.74
C TYR A 93 -6.23 -10.75 -3.01
N ARG A 94 -7.30 -9.95 -3.13
CA ARG A 94 -7.50 -9.03 -4.25
C ARG A 94 -8.07 -7.70 -3.76
N GLU A 95 -7.66 -6.63 -4.42
CA GLU A 95 -8.21 -5.29 -4.23
C GLU A 95 -9.21 -4.97 -5.33
N PHE A 96 -10.29 -4.29 -4.96
CA PHE A 96 -11.35 -3.87 -5.86
C PHE A 96 -11.66 -2.37 -5.62
N PRO A 97 -10.74 -1.46 -5.99
CA PRO A 97 -10.87 -0.04 -5.68
C PRO A 97 -12.11 0.62 -6.30
N TYR A 98 -12.65 0.01 -7.37
CA TYR A 98 -13.81 0.52 -8.11
C TYR A 98 -15.02 -0.43 -8.11
N GLY A 99 -15.03 -1.40 -7.19
CA GLY A 99 -16.05 -2.46 -7.10
C GLY A 99 -15.61 -3.78 -7.72
N ILE A 100 -16.27 -4.85 -7.30
CA ILE A 100 -16.04 -6.20 -7.81
C ILE A 100 -16.67 -6.31 -9.20
N ASP A 101 -15.97 -6.96 -10.13
CA ASP A 101 -16.45 -7.30 -11.46
C ASP A 101 -16.19 -8.78 -11.83
N ASP A 102 -15.52 -9.54 -10.97
CA ASP A 102 -15.29 -10.99 -11.11
C ASP A 102 -16.39 -11.74 -10.34
N LYS A 103 -17.44 -12.15 -11.06
CA LYS A 103 -18.56 -12.91 -10.47
C LYS A 103 -18.10 -14.22 -9.84
N THR A 104 -17.10 -14.89 -10.43
CA THR A 104 -16.59 -16.17 -9.92
C THR A 104 -15.85 -15.97 -8.59
N TRP A 105 -15.05 -14.91 -8.48
CA TRP A 105 -14.42 -14.54 -7.20
C TRP A 105 -15.46 -14.11 -6.17
N ALA A 106 -16.44 -13.29 -6.56
CA ALA A 106 -17.54 -12.83 -5.70
C ALA A 106 -18.35 -14.01 -5.12
N ALA A 107 -18.66 -15.01 -5.96
CA ALA A 107 -19.40 -16.19 -5.54
C ALA A 107 -18.65 -17.02 -4.49
N ARG A 108 -17.31 -17.06 -4.55
CA ARG A 108 -16.47 -17.79 -3.59
C ARG A 108 -16.22 -17.01 -2.30
N HIS A 109 -15.87 -15.74 -2.40
CA HIS A 109 -15.31 -14.96 -1.28
C HIS A 109 -16.22 -13.83 -0.80
N GLY A 110 -17.29 -13.50 -1.54
CA GLY A 110 -18.11 -12.32 -1.27
C GLY A 110 -17.26 -11.06 -1.34
N TYR A 111 -17.14 -10.35 -0.23
CA TYR A 111 -16.25 -9.19 -0.09
C TYR A 111 -14.86 -9.53 0.50
N GLY A 112 -14.50 -10.81 0.59
CA GLY A 112 -13.19 -11.28 1.07
C GLY A 112 -13.09 -11.50 2.58
N ARG A 113 -14.23 -11.52 3.30
CA ARG A 113 -14.24 -11.73 4.76
C ARG A 113 -13.66 -13.08 5.18
N ASP A 114 -13.90 -14.12 4.39
CA ASP A 114 -13.33 -15.45 4.62
C ASP A 114 -11.81 -15.44 4.50
N ILE A 115 -11.27 -14.71 3.50
CA ILE A 115 -9.84 -14.51 3.31
C ILE A 115 -9.26 -13.76 4.51
N GLU A 116 -9.88 -12.65 4.92
CA GLU A 116 -9.44 -11.84 6.07
C GLU A 116 -9.45 -12.64 7.37
N ARG A 117 -10.52 -13.39 7.66
CA ARG A 117 -10.58 -14.24 8.87
C ARG A 117 -9.56 -15.37 8.83
N ARG A 118 -9.26 -15.92 7.65
CA ARG A 118 -8.24 -16.97 7.52
C ARG A 118 -6.86 -16.39 7.79
N ALA A 119 -6.54 -15.25 7.21
CA ALA A 119 -5.28 -14.54 7.48
C ALA A 119 -5.16 -14.18 8.97
N GLU A 120 -6.24 -13.70 9.60
CA GLU A 120 -6.26 -13.38 11.03
C GLU A 120 -6.04 -14.62 11.90
N ARG A 121 -6.69 -15.76 11.60
CA ARG A 121 -6.45 -17.02 12.32
C ARG A 121 -5.01 -17.50 12.15
N ASN A 122 -4.53 -17.54 10.90
CA ASN A 122 -3.16 -17.93 10.61
C ASN A 122 -2.14 -17.07 11.37
N TRP A 123 -2.40 -15.76 11.50
CA TRP A 123 -1.59 -14.87 12.32
C TRP A 123 -1.67 -15.21 13.81
N LYS A 124 -2.88 -15.34 14.36
CA LYS A 124 -3.09 -15.65 15.79
C LYS A 124 -2.43 -16.96 16.22
N ASP A 125 -2.46 -17.94 15.33
CA ASP A 125 -1.92 -19.28 15.57
C ASP A 125 -0.45 -19.41 15.11
N SER A 126 0.18 -18.32 14.68
CA SER A 126 1.56 -18.33 14.17
C SER A 126 2.59 -18.38 15.29
N GLU A 127 3.72 -19.04 15.02
CA GLU A 127 4.90 -19.03 15.91
C GLU A 127 5.41 -17.61 16.18
N GLU A 128 5.32 -16.73 15.17
CA GLU A 128 5.68 -15.32 15.31
C GLU A 128 4.84 -14.63 16.37
N LYS A 129 3.51 -14.80 16.33
CA LYS A 129 2.61 -14.23 17.32
C LYS A 129 2.90 -14.74 18.72
N HIS A 130 3.07 -16.05 18.88
CA HIS A 130 3.44 -16.65 20.16
C HIS A 130 4.78 -16.14 20.69
N TYR A 131 5.77 -15.98 19.81
CA TYR A 131 7.06 -15.41 20.19
C TYR A 131 6.93 -13.97 20.66
N LEU A 132 6.25 -13.12 19.90
CA LEU A 132 6.08 -11.70 20.25
C LEU A 132 5.30 -11.52 21.55
N ASP A 133 4.25 -12.32 21.77
CA ASP A 133 3.47 -12.30 23.01
C ASP A 133 4.29 -12.75 24.23
N SER A 134 5.28 -13.62 24.02
CA SER A 134 6.16 -14.12 25.09
C SER A 134 7.22 -13.10 25.52
N LEU A 135 7.46 -12.05 24.74
CA LEU A 135 8.49 -11.06 25.07
C LEU A 135 8.03 -10.16 26.22
N PRO A 136 8.84 -10.01 27.30
CA PRO A 136 8.61 -8.96 28.28
C PRO A 136 8.58 -7.58 27.60
N LYS A 137 7.76 -6.65 28.12
CA LYS A 137 7.57 -5.32 27.51
C LYS A 137 8.88 -4.62 27.10
N ALA A 138 9.87 -4.59 28.00
CA ALA A 138 11.17 -3.97 27.71
C ALA A 138 11.90 -4.67 26.55
N ARG A 139 11.80 -6.01 26.44
CA ARG A 139 12.40 -6.77 25.34
C ARG A 139 11.63 -6.57 24.04
N TYR A 140 10.31 -6.41 24.10
CA TYR A 140 9.46 -6.05 22.95
C TYR A 140 9.80 -4.66 22.40
N GLU A 141 10.08 -3.68 23.27
CA GLU A 141 10.56 -2.36 22.86
C GLU A 141 11.92 -2.45 22.14
N VAL A 142 12.86 -3.22 22.69
CA VAL A 142 14.16 -3.47 22.03
C VAL A 142 14.00 -4.25 20.71
N TYR A 143 13.02 -5.15 20.60
CA TYR A 143 12.67 -5.80 19.34
C TYR A 143 12.22 -4.77 18.30
N GLY A 144 11.33 -3.85 18.69
CA GLY A 144 10.86 -2.76 17.85
C GLY A 144 12.00 -1.85 17.37
N ASP A 145 12.90 -1.45 18.27
CA ASP A 145 14.07 -0.65 17.94
C ASP A 145 15.08 -1.40 17.05
N ALA A 146 15.25 -2.71 17.25
CA ALA A 146 16.09 -3.52 16.37
C ALA A 146 15.50 -3.60 14.96
N LEU A 147 14.18 -3.76 14.83
CA LEU A 147 13.50 -3.90 13.55
C LEU A 147 13.40 -2.58 12.79
N PHE A 148 12.84 -1.54 13.43
CA PHE A 148 12.50 -0.26 12.79
C PHE A 148 13.50 0.87 13.08
N GLY A 149 14.44 0.64 14.00
CA GLY A 149 15.31 1.67 14.54
C GLY A 149 14.61 2.51 15.62
N PRO A 150 15.38 3.26 16.44
CA PRO A 150 14.83 4.09 17.49
C PRO A 150 13.92 5.20 16.91
N SER A 151 12.83 5.46 17.62
CA SER A 151 11.81 6.44 17.23
C SER A 151 12.28 7.90 17.36
N GLY A 152 13.19 8.20 18.29
CA GLY A 152 13.71 9.54 18.57
C GLY A 152 15.18 9.77 18.22
N GLY A 153 15.51 11.01 17.87
CA GLY A 153 16.89 11.48 17.62
C GLY A 153 17.52 11.02 16.29
N GLY A 154 18.68 11.60 15.97
CA GLY A 154 19.52 11.21 14.83
C GLY A 154 19.01 11.60 13.44
N ASN A 155 19.79 11.23 12.42
CA ASN A 155 19.39 11.38 11.02
C ASN A 155 18.24 10.43 10.69
N ARG A 156 17.26 10.94 9.92
CA ARG A 156 16.04 10.21 9.53
C ARG A 156 15.91 10.15 8.03
N LEU A 157 15.43 9.01 7.54
CA LEU A 157 14.90 8.91 6.20
C LEU A 157 13.62 9.73 6.17
N LYS A 158 13.47 10.60 5.16
CA LYS A 158 12.32 11.48 5.01
C LYS A 158 11.77 11.38 3.59
N ALA A 159 10.45 11.39 3.48
CA ALA A 159 9.74 11.45 2.21
C ALA A 159 8.52 12.37 2.36
N THR A 160 8.23 13.14 1.32
CA THR A 160 7.04 13.98 1.23
C THR A 160 6.11 13.33 0.23
N PRO A 161 5.07 12.58 0.65
CA PRO A 161 4.16 11.95 -0.28
C PRO A 161 3.29 13.01 -1.00
N PRO A 162 2.73 12.66 -2.17
CA PRO A 162 1.87 13.53 -2.97
C PRO A 162 0.71 14.20 -2.20
N MET A 163 0.17 13.52 -1.20
CA MET A 163 -0.98 13.97 -0.40
C MET A 163 -0.59 14.91 0.76
N GLY A 164 0.69 15.31 0.85
CA GLY A 164 1.21 16.19 1.90
C GLY A 164 1.70 15.46 3.15
N GLY A 165 2.21 16.24 4.10
CA GLY A 165 2.88 15.72 5.30
C GLY A 165 4.32 15.25 5.05
N ILE A 166 5.01 14.84 6.11
CA ILE A 166 6.35 14.26 6.04
C ILE A 166 6.31 12.89 6.68
N LEU A 167 6.57 11.85 5.87
CA LEU A 167 6.82 10.51 6.38
C LEU A 167 8.29 10.42 6.79
N SER A 168 8.55 9.79 7.93
CA SER A 168 9.92 9.57 8.39
C SER A 168 10.13 8.18 8.96
N HIS A 169 11.32 7.63 8.73
CA HIS A 169 11.77 6.36 9.27
C HIS A 169 13.17 6.51 9.83
N SER A 170 13.54 5.69 10.82
CA SER A 170 14.91 5.67 11.32
C SER A 170 15.88 5.30 10.19
N GLU A 171 17.08 5.86 10.18
CA GLU A 171 18.17 5.40 9.32
C GLU A 171 18.84 4.13 9.86
N LYS A 172 18.46 3.74 11.07
CA LYS A 172 18.93 2.54 11.77
C LYS A 172 17.84 1.47 11.78
N GLY A 173 18.19 0.30 12.29
CA GLY A 173 17.31 -0.86 12.37
C GLY A 173 17.43 -1.77 11.15
N CYS A 174 16.91 -2.99 11.28
CA CYS A 174 17.02 -4.03 10.28
C CYS A 174 16.26 -3.72 9.00
N ALA A 175 15.14 -3.00 9.07
CA ALA A 175 14.43 -2.51 7.88
C ALA A 175 15.32 -1.58 7.04
N ALA A 176 15.90 -0.52 7.64
CA ALA A 176 16.77 0.42 6.94
C ALA A 176 18.04 -0.25 6.41
N ALA A 177 18.64 -1.16 7.18
CA ALA A 177 19.78 -1.95 6.75
C ALA A 177 19.46 -2.86 5.55
N SER A 178 18.27 -3.45 5.51
CA SER A 178 17.82 -4.26 4.38
C SER A 178 17.69 -3.42 3.10
N TRP A 179 17.16 -2.19 3.19
CA TRP A 179 17.06 -1.28 2.05
C TRP A 179 18.44 -0.83 1.57
N GLN A 180 19.34 -0.50 2.50
CA GLN A 180 20.70 -0.11 2.16
C GLN A 180 21.43 -1.25 1.46
N SER A 181 21.30 -2.48 1.97
CA SER A 181 21.89 -3.65 1.34
C SER A 181 21.27 -3.90 -0.04
N LEU A 182 19.95 -3.96 -0.14
CA LEU A 182 19.28 -4.40 -1.35
C LEU A 182 19.36 -3.37 -2.48
N TYR A 183 19.16 -2.09 -2.16
CA TYR A 183 19.02 -1.01 -3.16
C TYR A 183 20.23 -0.06 -3.22
N GLY A 184 21.21 -0.19 -2.32
CA GLY A 184 22.45 0.59 -2.32
C GLY A 184 22.35 2.02 -1.76
N ASP A 185 21.16 2.62 -1.78
CA ASP A 185 20.87 3.93 -1.16
C ASP A 185 19.50 3.88 -0.49
N ALA A 186 19.48 3.63 0.84
CA ALA A 186 18.24 3.58 1.61
C ALA A 186 17.47 4.91 1.59
N ARG A 187 18.14 6.06 1.43
CA ARG A 187 17.50 7.38 1.43
C ARG A 187 16.80 7.65 0.10
N ALA A 188 17.47 7.40 -1.02
CA ALA A 188 16.84 7.51 -2.33
C ALA A 188 15.71 6.49 -2.50
N TRP A 189 15.91 5.26 -2.02
CA TRP A 189 14.88 4.22 -2.01
C TRP A 189 13.66 4.67 -1.22
N TYR A 190 13.83 5.00 0.05
CA TYR A 190 12.72 5.41 0.93
C TYR A 190 11.99 6.62 0.37
N ARG A 191 12.69 7.64 -0.10
CA ARG A 191 12.05 8.84 -0.67
C ARG A 191 11.19 8.51 -1.90
N SER A 192 11.74 7.76 -2.84
CA SER A 192 11.05 7.44 -4.10
C SER A 192 9.88 6.48 -3.89
N ILE A 193 10.08 5.42 -3.11
CA ILE A 193 9.04 4.40 -2.90
C ILE A 193 7.86 4.95 -2.10
N GLN A 194 8.08 5.84 -1.13
CA GLN A 194 6.99 6.44 -0.36
C GLN A 194 6.14 7.40 -1.21
N VAL A 195 6.74 8.09 -2.18
CA VAL A 195 5.97 8.86 -3.17
C VAL A 195 5.14 7.90 -4.02
N VAL A 196 5.75 6.87 -4.59
CA VAL A 196 5.06 5.90 -5.47
C VAL A 196 3.93 5.17 -4.74
N ASN A 197 4.13 4.79 -3.48
CA ASN A 197 3.11 4.12 -2.66
C ASN A 197 1.91 5.02 -2.33
N GLY A 198 2.07 6.35 -2.37
CA GLY A 198 0.97 7.30 -2.18
C GLY A 198 0.09 7.50 -3.43
N LEU A 199 0.59 7.16 -4.62
CA LEU A 199 -0.09 7.46 -5.89
C LEU A 199 -1.36 6.65 -6.16
N PRO A 200 -1.51 5.37 -5.75
CA PRO A 200 -2.76 4.65 -5.91
C PRO A 200 -3.96 5.36 -5.29
N GLY A 201 -3.81 5.96 -4.10
CA GLY A 201 -4.88 6.74 -3.46
C GLY A 201 -5.28 7.97 -4.28
N MET A 202 -4.30 8.72 -4.79
CA MET A 202 -4.55 9.87 -5.67
C MET A 202 -5.22 9.44 -6.97
N ARG A 203 -4.80 8.32 -7.56
CA ARG A 203 -5.40 7.75 -8.76
C ARG A 203 -6.86 7.39 -8.56
N VAL A 204 -7.18 6.71 -7.46
CA VAL A 204 -8.56 6.37 -7.10
C VAL A 204 -9.40 7.63 -6.90
N GLY A 205 -8.85 8.65 -6.25
CA GLY A 205 -9.49 9.97 -6.11
C GLY A 205 -9.84 10.61 -7.46
N ARG A 206 -8.87 10.68 -8.38
CA ARG A 206 -9.10 11.25 -9.73
C ARG A 206 -10.13 10.47 -10.53
N VAL A 207 -10.11 9.14 -10.48
CA VAL A 207 -11.16 8.31 -11.11
C VAL A 207 -12.53 8.61 -10.50
N ALA A 208 -12.63 8.76 -9.18
CA ALA A 208 -13.90 9.06 -8.52
C ALA A 208 -14.45 10.46 -8.84
N GLU A 209 -13.58 11.41 -9.14
CA GLU A 209 -13.93 12.78 -9.51
C GLU A 209 -14.29 12.95 -10.99
N ASP A 210 -13.83 12.03 -11.85
CA ASP A 210 -14.07 12.07 -13.30
C ASP A 210 -15.58 12.01 -13.64
N PRO A 211 -16.10 12.94 -14.48
CA PRO A 211 -17.50 12.96 -14.87
C PRO A 211 -18.02 11.67 -15.52
N ALA A 212 -17.17 11.00 -16.32
CA ALA A 212 -17.54 9.74 -16.96
C ALA A 212 -17.71 8.62 -15.93
N PHE A 213 -16.86 8.57 -14.89
CA PHE A 213 -17.04 7.63 -13.79
C PHE A 213 -18.31 7.95 -12.98
N ARG A 214 -18.55 9.22 -12.65
CA ARG A 214 -19.76 9.64 -11.92
C ARG A 214 -21.05 9.28 -12.65
N SER A 215 -21.06 9.38 -13.97
CA SER A 215 -22.20 8.99 -14.80
C SER A 215 -22.53 7.49 -14.69
N VAL A 216 -21.54 6.61 -14.83
CA VAL A 216 -21.75 5.16 -14.71
C VAL A 216 -21.98 4.71 -13.27
N LEU A 217 -21.44 5.44 -12.29
CA LEU A 217 -21.70 5.21 -10.87
C LEU A 217 -23.18 5.44 -10.53
N ALA A 218 -23.81 6.48 -11.06
CA ALA A 218 -25.25 6.71 -10.88
C ALA A 218 -26.08 5.50 -11.39
N LYS A 219 -25.77 5.00 -12.58
CA LYS A 219 -26.42 3.81 -13.16
C LYS A 219 -26.19 2.57 -12.29
N TRP A 220 -24.97 2.39 -11.78
CA TRP A 220 -24.64 1.30 -10.86
C TRP A 220 -25.47 1.38 -9.58
N ARG A 221 -25.62 2.56 -8.97
CA ARG A 221 -26.44 2.76 -7.77
C ARG A 221 -27.89 2.36 -8.01
N ASP A 222 -28.48 2.74 -9.14
CA ASP A 222 -29.85 2.37 -9.49
C ASP A 222 -30.00 0.84 -9.68
N CYS A 223 -28.99 0.22 -10.30
CA CYS A 223 -28.92 -1.23 -10.47
C CYS A 223 -28.87 -1.96 -9.13
N MET A 224 -28.01 -1.52 -8.21
CA MET A 224 -27.87 -2.09 -6.87
C MET A 224 -29.14 -1.89 -6.04
N LYS A 225 -29.77 -0.70 -6.14
CA LYS A 225 -31.02 -0.40 -5.44
C LYS A 225 -32.15 -1.36 -5.86
N ARG A 226 -32.28 -1.68 -7.15
CA ARG A 226 -33.24 -2.68 -7.64
C ARG A 226 -32.97 -4.09 -7.12
N ARG A 227 -31.72 -4.40 -6.79
CA ARG A 227 -31.30 -5.65 -6.14
C ARG A 227 -31.37 -5.60 -4.60
N GLY A 228 -31.90 -4.51 -4.03
CA GLY A 228 -32.09 -4.37 -2.58
C GLY A 228 -30.87 -3.84 -1.82
N HIS A 229 -29.85 -3.33 -2.53
CA HIS A 229 -28.63 -2.80 -1.92
C HIS A 229 -28.55 -1.28 -2.08
N VAL A 230 -28.45 -0.55 -0.97
CA VAL A 230 -28.31 0.91 -0.98
C VAL A 230 -26.91 1.29 -0.53
N ALA A 231 -26.14 1.91 -1.43
CA ALA A 231 -24.82 2.45 -1.15
C ALA A 231 -24.47 3.59 -2.10
N GLU A 232 -23.60 4.49 -1.65
CA GLU A 232 -23.11 5.63 -2.45
C GLU A 232 -22.13 5.19 -3.55
N ASN A 233 -21.31 4.18 -3.25
CA ASN A 233 -20.30 3.63 -4.15
C ASN A 233 -19.91 2.21 -3.72
N PRO A 234 -19.18 1.45 -4.57
CA PRO A 234 -18.79 0.09 -4.24
C PRO A 234 -17.95 -0.03 -2.96
N PRO A 235 -16.93 0.83 -2.69
CA PRO A 235 -16.23 0.81 -1.40
C PRO A 235 -17.17 0.97 -0.20
N ALA A 236 -18.14 1.88 -0.26
CA ALA A 236 -19.12 2.08 0.82
C ALA A 236 -20.00 0.83 1.05
N LEU A 237 -20.41 0.14 -0.02
CA LEU A 237 -21.16 -1.10 0.09
C LEU A 237 -20.34 -2.20 0.77
N ARG A 238 -19.10 -2.41 0.30
CA ARG A 238 -18.15 -3.34 0.92
C ARG A 238 -18.00 -3.04 2.41
N ASP A 239 -17.83 -1.77 2.75
CA ASP A 239 -17.65 -1.29 4.11
C ASP A 239 -18.85 -1.58 5.02
N ILE A 240 -20.08 -1.31 4.53
CA ILE A 240 -21.33 -1.63 5.22
C ILE A 240 -21.41 -3.15 5.46
N ARG A 241 -21.12 -3.94 4.42
CA ARG A 241 -21.18 -5.40 4.48
C ARG A 241 -20.17 -5.96 5.46
N LEU A 242 -18.90 -5.55 5.40
CA LEU A 242 -17.84 -6.07 6.27
C LEU A 242 -18.03 -5.68 7.75
N ARG A 243 -18.79 -4.62 8.05
CA ARG A 243 -19.18 -4.26 9.42
C ARG A 243 -20.28 -5.16 10.01
N ASP A 244 -21.04 -5.88 9.18
CA ASP A 244 -22.05 -6.83 9.64
C ASP A 244 -21.38 -8.01 10.37
N THR A 245 -21.65 -8.19 11.66
CA THR A 245 -21.13 -9.30 12.49
C THR A 245 -22.19 -10.37 12.75
N ALA A 246 -23.40 -10.23 12.21
CA ALA A 246 -24.49 -11.15 12.47
C ALA A 246 -24.21 -12.55 11.90
N ARG A 247 -24.91 -13.55 12.46
CA ARG A 247 -24.91 -14.91 11.91
C ARG A 247 -25.36 -14.86 10.44
N GLY A 248 -24.61 -15.53 9.57
CA GLY A 248 -24.88 -15.54 8.12
C GLY A 248 -24.34 -14.32 7.35
N ALA A 249 -23.55 -13.43 7.96
CA ALA A 249 -22.93 -12.30 7.27
C ALA A 249 -22.16 -12.70 6.00
N GLN A 250 -21.45 -13.83 6.01
CA GLN A 250 -20.74 -14.34 4.82
C GLN A 250 -21.68 -14.56 3.64
N ALA A 251 -22.83 -15.22 3.85
CA ALA A 251 -23.76 -15.52 2.78
C ALA A 251 -24.40 -14.23 2.21
N LYS A 252 -24.65 -13.25 3.08
CA LYS A 252 -25.09 -11.92 2.65
C LYS A 252 -24.02 -11.17 1.85
N ASP A 253 -22.74 -11.27 2.26
CA ASP A 253 -21.61 -10.67 1.55
C ASP A 253 -21.46 -11.29 0.15
N VAL A 254 -21.59 -12.62 0.03
CA VAL A 254 -21.58 -13.34 -1.26
C VAL A 254 -22.69 -12.84 -2.18
N ARG A 255 -23.93 -12.76 -1.69
CA ARG A 255 -25.06 -12.27 -2.50
C ARG A 255 -24.82 -10.84 -3.00
N ALA A 256 -24.47 -9.93 -2.08
CA ALA A 256 -24.23 -8.53 -2.42
C ALA A 256 -23.05 -8.35 -3.40
N ALA A 257 -21.97 -9.10 -3.22
CA ALA A 257 -20.81 -9.04 -4.12
C ALA A 257 -21.12 -9.61 -5.52
N VAL A 258 -21.93 -10.66 -5.62
CA VAL A 258 -22.38 -11.20 -6.92
C VAL A 258 -23.27 -10.18 -7.63
N ASP A 259 -24.22 -9.59 -6.91
CA ASP A 259 -25.08 -8.52 -7.42
C ASP A 259 -24.25 -7.31 -7.88
N GLU A 260 -23.24 -6.92 -7.10
CA GLU A 260 -22.29 -5.87 -7.46
C GLU A 260 -21.52 -6.23 -8.74
N ALA A 261 -20.97 -7.44 -8.85
CA ALA A 261 -20.24 -7.87 -10.03
C ALA A 261 -21.09 -7.79 -11.32
N GLU A 262 -22.35 -8.19 -11.23
CA GLU A 262 -23.30 -8.10 -12.34
C GLU A 262 -23.64 -6.64 -12.67
N CYS A 263 -23.96 -5.81 -11.66
CA CYS A 263 -24.23 -4.40 -11.88
C CYS A 263 -23.03 -3.65 -12.45
N SER A 264 -21.83 -3.90 -11.93
CA SER A 264 -20.58 -3.27 -12.37
C SER A 264 -20.29 -3.49 -13.84
N ARG A 265 -20.61 -4.69 -14.36
CA ARG A 265 -20.51 -5.02 -15.78
C ARG A 265 -21.66 -4.41 -16.58
N ALA A 266 -22.90 -4.63 -16.15
CA ALA A 266 -24.10 -4.23 -16.89
C ALA A 266 -24.21 -2.71 -17.08
N THR A 267 -23.72 -1.90 -16.15
CA THR A 267 -23.80 -0.44 -16.22
C THR A 267 -22.56 0.22 -16.85
N GLY A 268 -21.55 -0.58 -17.19
CA GLY A 268 -20.28 -0.08 -17.70
C GLY A 268 -19.37 0.56 -16.64
N LEU A 269 -19.66 0.35 -15.34
CA LEU A 269 -18.83 0.86 -14.24
C LEU A 269 -17.40 0.32 -14.32
N SER A 270 -17.24 -1.01 -14.37
CA SER A 270 -15.91 -1.64 -14.44
C SER A 270 -15.08 -1.20 -15.66
N PRO A 271 -15.56 -1.33 -16.91
CA PRO A 271 -14.75 -0.94 -18.07
C PRO A 271 -14.42 0.56 -18.08
N THR A 272 -15.31 1.42 -17.58
CA THR A 272 -15.03 2.85 -17.42
C THR A 272 -13.95 3.11 -16.37
N ALA A 273 -14.06 2.46 -15.20
CA ALA A 273 -13.07 2.57 -14.14
C ALA A 273 -11.68 2.10 -14.60
N GLN A 274 -11.60 0.95 -15.28
CA GLN A 274 -10.34 0.41 -15.79
C GLN A 274 -9.69 1.33 -16.84
N ARG A 275 -10.49 1.95 -17.72
CA ARG A 275 -9.98 2.93 -18.70
C ARG A 275 -9.41 4.16 -18.00
N LEU A 276 -10.15 4.72 -17.03
CA LEU A 276 -9.74 5.91 -16.28
C LEU A 276 -8.55 5.61 -15.36
N ASP A 277 -8.49 4.43 -14.74
CA ASP A 277 -7.34 4.00 -13.92
C ASP A 277 -6.05 3.92 -14.77
N ARG A 278 -6.13 3.40 -16.00
CA ARG A 278 -4.98 3.45 -16.93
C ARG A 278 -4.60 4.87 -17.29
N HIS A 279 -5.59 5.69 -17.68
CA HIS A 279 -5.35 7.10 -18.02
C HIS A 279 -4.67 7.86 -16.89
N TYR A 280 -5.23 7.83 -15.68
CA TYR A 280 -4.66 8.53 -14.53
C TYR A 280 -3.37 7.88 -14.01
N SER A 281 -3.13 6.58 -14.26
CA SER A 281 -1.81 5.98 -14.01
C SER A 281 -0.72 6.62 -14.89
N ASP A 282 -1.02 6.93 -16.14
CA ASP A 282 -0.06 7.58 -17.04
C ASP A 282 0.10 9.07 -16.74
N VAL A 283 -0.99 9.77 -16.40
CA VAL A 283 -0.93 11.16 -15.92
C VAL A 283 -0.05 11.26 -14.68
N LEU A 284 -0.30 10.43 -13.66
CA LEU A 284 0.50 10.41 -12.43
C LEU A 284 1.94 9.96 -12.66
N TYR A 285 2.18 9.12 -13.68
CA TYR A 285 3.54 8.81 -14.10
C TYR A 285 4.26 10.04 -14.65
N GLY A 286 3.60 10.87 -15.46
CA GLY A 286 4.16 12.12 -15.96
C GLY A 286 4.48 13.10 -14.82
N GLU A 287 3.54 13.32 -13.91
CA GLU A 287 3.68 14.25 -12.78
C GLU A 287 4.77 13.83 -11.77
N TYR A 288 4.90 12.52 -11.52
CA TYR A 288 5.83 11.96 -10.54
C TYR A 288 6.94 11.12 -11.18
N ARG A 289 7.34 11.48 -12.42
CA ARG A 289 8.30 10.73 -13.23
C ARG A 289 9.58 10.40 -12.48
N ALA A 290 10.20 11.39 -11.84
CA ALA A 290 11.46 11.20 -11.12
C ALA A 290 11.36 10.14 -10.02
N ALA A 291 10.25 10.10 -9.27
CA ALA A 291 10.03 9.11 -8.21
C ALA A 291 9.80 7.71 -8.79
N TYR A 292 8.96 7.60 -9.83
CA TYR A 292 8.73 6.33 -10.51
C TYR A 292 10.01 5.75 -11.11
N ASP A 293 10.74 6.58 -11.85
CA ASP A 293 11.92 6.14 -12.59
C ASP A 293 13.03 5.73 -11.63
N THR A 294 13.21 6.48 -10.53
CA THR A 294 14.14 6.13 -9.46
C THR A 294 13.77 4.79 -8.82
N ALA A 295 12.52 4.64 -8.36
CA ALA A 295 12.08 3.41 -7.69
C ALA A 295 12.21 2.19 -8.62
N ARG A 296 11.79 2.31 -9.88
CA ARG A 296 11.87 1.21 -10.86
C ARG A 296 13.31 0.83 -11.18
N ARG A 297 14.22 1.81 -11.41
CA ARG A 297 15.64 1.52 -11.63
C ARG A 297 16.27 0.82 -10.43
N MET A 298 16.01 1.31 -9.22
CA MET A 298 16.52 0.69 -7.99
C MET A 298 16.02 -0.75 -7.84
N GLN A 299 14.73 -1.01 -8.08
CA GLN A 299 14.16 -2.35 -8.07
C GLN A 299 14.79 -3.27 -9.11
N LEU A 300 14.90 -2.82 -10.36
CA LEU A 300 15.47 -3.62 -11.45
C LEU A 300 16.96 -3.94 -11.19
N ASN A 301 17.73 -2.96 -10.72
CA ASN A 301 19.14 -3.12 -10.39
C ASN A 301 19.36 -4.02 -9.17
N ALA A 302 18.40 -4.08 -8.24
CA ALA A 302 18.46 -4.95 -7.08
C ALA A 302 18.16 -6.43 -7.39
N LEU A 303 17.54 -6.75 -8.54
CA LEU A 303 17.09 -8.11 -8.86
C LEU A 303 18.19 -9.18 -8.83
N PRO A 304 19.41 -8.98 -9.37
CA PRO A 304 20.48 -9.96 -9.27
C PRO A 304 20.85 -10.25 -7.82
N LYS A 305 20.98 -9.21 -6.99
CA LYS A 305 21.26 -9.35 -5.55
C LYS A 305 20.11 -10.04 -4.82
N ALA A 306 18.87 -9.66 -5.12
CA ALA A 306 17.68 -10.27 -4.55
C ALA A 306 17.64 -11.78 -4.82
N ARG A 307 17.87 -12.19 -6.06
CA ARG A 307 17.96 -13.62 -6.44
C ARG A 307 19.07 -14.34 -5.69
N GLY A 308 20.24 -13.72 -5.51
CA GLY A 308 21.34 -14.28 -4.71
C GLY A 308 21.02 -14.41 -3.22
N VAL A 309 20.21 -13.52 -2.64
CA VAL A 309 19.72 -13.66 -1.26
C VAL A 309 18.71 -14.81 -1.15
N VAL A 310 17.77 -14.88 -2.11
CA VAL A 310 16.73 -15.92 -2.11
C VAL A 310 17.32 -17.31 -2.37
N GLY A 311 18.29 -17.46 -3.27
CA GLY A 311 18.86 -18.76 -3.63
C GLY A 311 19.84 -19.36 -2.60
N ARG A 312 20.22 -18.61 -1.55
CA ARG A 312 21.07 -19.11 -0.44
C ARG A 312 20.27 -19.67 0.74
N ASN A 313 18.94 -19.60 0.67
CA ASN A 313 17.99 -19.97 1.73
C ASN A 313 16.99 -20.98 1.22
#